data_AF-A0A9W3CIZ1-F1
#
_entry.id   AF-A0A9W3CIZ1-F1
#
_cell.length_a   1.000
_cell.length_b   1.000
_cell.length_c   1.000
_cell.angle_alpha   90.00
_cell.angle_beta   90.00
_cell.angle_gamma   90.00
#
_symmetry.space_group_name_H-M   'P 1'
#
loop_
_entity.id
_entity.type
_entity.pdbx_description
1 polymer ?
#
loop_
_entity_poly.entity_id
_entity_poly.type
_entity_poly.pdbx_seq_one_letter_code
_entity_poly.pdbx_strand_id
1 'polypeptide(L)'
;MTVDQLPKCLFKEGTETQVEKVNNTCRTSILEEVEKYVEAEYKEMLADPLFAQVMAIYEHKLQYSGRLIHTFACKQLLTAKRHELWFHYAWRPLRFAMQEFHAVTGLKYKDDEPDFGI
;
A
#
# COMPACT_ATOMS: atom_id res chain seq x y z
N MET A 1 -17.15 30.04 12.04
CA MET A 1 -16.83 28.61 11.88
C MET A 1 -15.74 28.53 10.83
N THR A 2 -14.49 28.39 11.26
CA THR A 2 -13.36 28.21 10.34
C THR A 2 -13.57 26.88 9.64
N VAL A 3 -13.69 26.88 8.31
CA VAL A 3 -13.62 25.66 7.52
C VAL A 3 -12.26 25.07 7.83
N ASP A 4 -12.22 23.95 8.58
CA ASP A 4 -10.98 23.23 8.84
C ASP A 4 -10.33 22.98 7.48
N GLN A 5 -9.22 23.67 7.22
CA GLN A 5 -8.52 23.52 5.96
C GLN A 5 -8.08 22.06 5.87
N LEU A 6 -8.54 21.38 4.81
CA LEU A 6 -8.08 20.03 4.51
C LEU A 6 -6.55 20.04 4.44
N PRO A 7 -5.88 18.98 4.95
CA PRO A 7 -4.43 18.87 4.86
C PRO A 7 -3.97 19.10 3.42
N LYS A 8 -2.84 19.77 3.24
CA LYS A 8 -2.30 20.05 1.91
C LYS A 8 -1.93 18.74 1.22
N CYS A 9 -2.42 18.53 0.00
CA CYS A 9 -1.93 17.46 -0.86
C CYS A 9 -0.45 17.69 -1.21
N LEU A 10 0.29 16.60 -1.42
CA LEU A 10 1.69 16.61 -1.86
C LEU A 10 1.83 17.34 -3.20
N PHE A 11 0.88 17.11 -4.10
CA PHE A 11 0.74 17.82 -5.36
C PHE A 11 -0.42 18.81 -5.29
N LYS A 12 -0.29 19.96 -5.95
CA LYS A 12 -1.44 20.85 -6.17
C LYS A 12 -2.37 20.19 -7.18
N GLU A 13 -3.67 20.41 -7.02
CA GLU A 13 -4.67 19.89 -7.95
C GLU A 13 -4.34 20.32 -9.39
N GLY A 14 -4.30 19.35 -10.31
CA GLY A 14 -3.94 19.55 -11.71
C GLY A 14 -2.44 19.57 -11.99
N THR A 15 -1.58 19.47 -10.98
CA THR A 15 -0.11 19.37 -11.12
C THR A 15 0.43 17.96 -10.87
N GLU A 16 -0.44 17.01 -10.52
CA GLU A 16 -0.08 15.62 -10.38
C GLU A 16 0.49 15.07 -11.69
N THR A 17 1.47 14.17 -11.58
CA THR A 17 2.03 13.47 -12.74
C THR A 17 0.93 12.68 -13.44
N GLN A 18 0.48 13.20 -14.59
CA GLN A 18 -0.51 12.55 -15.43
C GLN A 18 0.20 11.39 -16.15
N VAL A 19 -0.15 10.17 -15.77
CA VAL A 19 0.44 8.97 -16.37
C VAL A 19 -0.59 8.36 -17.32
N GLU A 20 -0.30 8.39 -18.62
CA GLU A 20 -1.17 7.79 -19.64
C GLU A 20 -1.27 6.27 -19.51
N LYS A 21 -0.14 5.62 -19.14
CA LYS A 21 -0.03 4.17 -18.96
C LYS A 21 0.64 3.85 -17.63
N VAL A 22 -0.15 3.32 -16.70
CA VAL A 22 0.40 2.68 -15.51
C VAL A 22 0.58 1.21 -15.83
N ASN A 23 1.82 0.72 -15.71
CA ASN A 23 2.09 -0.70 -15.91
C ASN A 23 1.34 -1.50 -14.84
N ASN A 24 0.41 -2.35 -15.27
CA ASN A 24 -0.25 -3.30 -14.39
C ASN A 24 0.49 -4.65 -14.49
N THR A 25 1.69 -4.71 -13.92
CA THR A 25 2.58 -5.88 -14.03
C THR A 25 2.26 -7.00 -13.05
N CYS A 26 1.17 -6.91 -12.28
CA CYS A 26 0.80 -7.98 -11.35
C CYS A 26 0.22 -9.17 -12.13
N ARG A 27 1.10 -9.99 -12.69
CA ARG A 27 0.77 -11.28 -13.31
C ARG A 27 0.91 -12.37 -12.27
N THR A 28 -0.19 -12.73 -11.65
CA THR A 28 -0.22 -13.80 -10.63
C THR A 28 -0.26 -15.19 -11.25
N SER A 29 -0.39 -15.32 -12.57
CA SER A 29 -0.42 -16.63 -13.27
C SER A 29 0.85 -17.46 -13.07
N ILE A 30 1.98 -16.83 -12.76
CA ILE A 30 3.21 -17.56 -12.43
C ILE A 30 3.07 -18.40 -11.14
N LEU A 31 2.18 -18.00 -10.23
CA LEU A 31 1.93 -18.72 -8.98
C LEU A 31 1.28 -20.08 -9.21
N GLU A 32 0.53 -20.26 -10.32
CA GLU A 32 0.03 -21.57 -10.76
C GLU A 32 1.17 -22.55 -11.05
N GLU A 33 2.26 -22.05 -11.67
CA GLU A 33 3.43 -22.86 -11.95
C GLU A 33 4.23 -23.16 -10.68
N VAL A 34 4.37 -22.18 -9.78
CA VAL A 34 5.07 -22.38 -8.50
C VAL A 34 4.36 -23.44 -7.66
N GLU A 35 3.04 -23.36 -7.52
CA GLU A 35 2.24 -24.36 -6.79
C GLU A 35 2.44 -25.76 -7.40
N LYS A 36 2.46 -25.88 -8.73
CA LYS A 36 2.58 -27.16 -9.43
C LYS A 36 3.97 -27.80 -9.31
N TYR A 37 5.03 -27.01 -9.42
CA TYR A 37 6.40 -27.53 -9.51
C TYR A 37 7.14 -27.52 -8.16
N VAL A 38 6.66 -26.75 -7.17
CA VAL A 38 7.34 -26.48 -5.90
C VAL A 38 6.34 -26.51 -4.74
N GLU A 39 5.51 -27.57 -4.67
CA GLU A 39 4.36 -27.67 -3.77
C GLU A 39 4.72 -27.59 -2.28
N ALA A 40 5.85 -28.17 -1.86
CA ALA A 40 6.26 -28.20 -0.45
C ALA A 40 6.61 -26.80 0.06
N GLU A 41 7.47 -26.09 -0.65
CA GLU A 41 7.88 -24.72 -0.33
C GLU A 41 6.73 -23.73 -0.52
N TYR A 42 5.84 -23.98 -1.49
CA TYR A 42 4.61 -23.19 -1.64
C TYR A 42 3.72 -23.28 -0.39
N LYS A 43 3.55 -24.48 0.19
CA LYS A 43 2.80 -24.67 1.45
C LYS A 43 3.49 -24.02 2.64
N GLU A 44 4.81 -24.09 2.73
CA GLU A 44 5.57 -23.38 3.77
C GLU A 44 5.41 -21.86 3.64
N MET A 45 5.46 -21.33 2.42
CA MET A 45 5.24 -19.91 2.14
C MET A 45 3.81 -19.46 2.49
N LEU A 46 2.79 -20.27 2.25
CA LEU A 46 1.41 -19.98 2.68
C LEU A 46 1.26 -19.90 4.19
N ALA A 47 2.09 -20.64 4.94
CA ALA A 47 2.09 -20.58 6.40
C ALA A 47 2.79 -19.34 6.97
N ASP A 48 3.61 -18.65 6.16
CA ASP A 48 4.26 -17.40 6.54
C ASP A 48 3.24 -16.24 6.49
N PRO A 49 2.96 -15.55 7.61
CA PRO A 49 2.00 -14.44 7.66
C PRO A 49 2.29 -13.31 6.64
N LEU A 50 3.56 -13.08 6.30
CA LEU A 50 3.96 -12.05 5.35
C LEU A 50 3.51 -12.40 3.93
N PHE A 51 3.73 -13.65 3.52
CA PHE A 51 3.40 -14.10 2.17
C PHE A 51 1.94 -14.53 2.04
N ALA A 52 1.33 -15.00 3.13
CA ALA A 52 -0.08 -15.39 3.16
C ALA A 52 -1.01 -14.28 2.62
N GLN A 53 -0.75 -13.01 2.94
CA GLN A 53 -1.56 -11.90 2.40
C GLN A 53 -1.37 -11.69 0.89
N VAL A 54 -0.16 -11.86 0.39
CA VAL A 54 0.14 -11.74 -1.04
C VAL A 54 -0.50 -12.91 -1.80
N MET A 55 -0.48 -14.10 -1.21
CA MET A 55 -1.14 -15.28 -1.77
C MET A 55 -2.66 -15.13 -1.72
N ALA A 56 -3.23 -14.55 -0.66
CA ALA A 56 -4.66 -14.26 -0.58
C ALA A 56 -5.12 -13.33 -1.72
N ILE A 57 -4.30 -12.37 -2.16
CA ILE A 57 -4.59 -11.54 -3.35
C ILE A 57 -4.76 -12.42 -4.59
N TYR A 58 -3.90 -13.42 -4.75
CA TYR A 58 -3.96 -14.35 -5.87
C TYR A 58 -5.13 -15.33 -5.75
N GLU A 59 -5.28 -16.02 -4.62
CA GLU A 59 -6.33 -17.02 -4.35
C GLU A 59 -7.73 -16.43 -4.51
N HIS A 60 -7.95 -15.22 -3.96
CA HIS A 60 -9.23 -14.51 -4.07
C HIS A 60 -9.37 -13.72 -5.37
N LYS A 61 -8.38 -13.79 -6.27
CA LYS A 61 -8.34 -13.07 -7.56
C LYS A 61 -8.60 -11.57 -7.39
N LEU A 62 -8.07 -10.99 -6.31
CA LEU A 62 -8.22 -9.58 -6.02
C LEU A 62 -7.51 -8.79 -7.13
N GLN A 63 -8.22 -7.83 -7.71
CA GLN A 63 -7.66 -7.04 -8.79
C GLN A 63 -6.67 -6.01 -8.23
N TYR A 64 -5.41 -6.15 -8.63
CA TYR A 64 -4.42 -5.10 -8.43
C TYR A 64 -4.61 -4.01 -9.50
N SER A 65 -4.86 -2.79 -9.06
CA SER A 65 -4.93 -1.61 -9.94
C SER A 65 -3.75 -0.70 -9.65
N GLY A 66 -2.69 -0.81 -10.45
CA GLY A 66 -1.58 0.13 -10.39
C GLY A 66 -2.03 1.58 -10.54
N ARG A 67 -3.09 1.83 -11.33
CA ARG A 67 -3.69 3.17 -11.48
C ARG A 67 -4.30 3.69 -10.17
N LEU A 68 -4.91 2.82 -9.37
CA LEU A 68 -5.43 3.19 -8.05
C LEU A 68 -4.29 3.54 -7.09
N ILE A 69 -3.23 2.72 -7.04
CA ILE A 69 -2.05 2.98 -6.21
C ILE A 69 -1.35 4.29 -6.63
N HIS A 70 -1.19 4.52 -7.94
CA HIS A 70 -0.69 5.79 -8.48
C HIS A 70 -1.54 6.97 -8.03
N THR A 71 -2.87 6.83 -8.09
CA THR A 71 -3.79 7.87 -7.63
C THR A 71 -3.62 8.14 -6.13
N PHE A 72 -3.44 7.12 -5.30
CA PHE A 72 -3.13 7.32 -3.88
C PHE A 72 -1.83 8.09 -3.70
N ALA A 73 -0.74 7.68 -4.35
CA ALA A 73 0.54 8.38 -4.27
C ALA A 73 0.44 9.86 -4.68
N CYS A 74 -0.28 10.16 -5.76
CA CYS A 74 -0.49 11.55 -6.21
C CYS A 74 -1.42 12.35 -5.31
N LYS A 75 -2.43 11.72 -4.70
CA LYS A 75 -3.38 12.36 -3.78
C LYS A 75 -2.99 12.21 -2.31
N GLN A 76 -1.71 11.98 -2.05
CA GLN A 76 -1.18 11.90 -0.70
C GLN A 76 -1.27 13.27 -0.01
N LEU A 77 -1.67 13.27 1.25
CA LEU A 77 -1.72 14.43 2.12
C LEU A 77 -0.41 14.54 2.89
N LEU A 78 0.11 15.76 3.03
CA LEU A 78 1.25 16.05 3.88
C LEU A 78 0.86 15.80 5.34
N THR A 79 1.67 15.01 6.04
CA THR A 79 1.50 14.69 7.47
C THR A 79 2.82 14.92 8.20
N ALA A 80 2.73 15.39 9.44
CA ALA A 80 3.88 15.57 10.31
C ALA A 80 4.39 14.24 10.91
N LYS A 81 3.56 13.19 10.87
CA LYS A 81 3.90 11.88 11.45
C LYS A 81 4.64 11.02 10.44
N ARG A 82 5.87 10.62 10.79
CA ARG A 82 6.80 9.86 9.94
C ARG A 82 6.22 8.57 9.36
N HIS A 83 5.44 7.83 10.14
CA HIS A 83 4.91 6.51 9.76
C HIS A 83 3.41 6.50 9.50
N GLU A 84 2.88 7.65 9.06
CA GLU A 84 1.52 7.75 8.57
C GLU A 84 1.52 8.21 7.11
N LEU A 85 0.65 7.61 6.32
CA LEU A 85 0.30 8.05 5.00
C LEU A 85 -1.20 8.35 4.99
N TRP A 86 -1.54 9.49 4.42
CA TRP A 86 -2.91 9.92 4.27
C TRP A 86 -3.17 10.18 2.80
N PHE A 87 -4.32 9.75 2.28
CA PHE A 87 -4.67 9.90 0.87
C PHE A 87 -6.09 10.41 0.73
N HIS A 88 -6.35 11.27 -0.26
CA HIS A 88 -7.70 11.69 -0.56
C HIS A 88 -8.34 10.76 -1.60
N TYR A 89 -9.40 10.05 -1.22
CA TYR A 89 -10.12 9.14 -2.11
C TYR A 89 -11.64 9.30 -1.95
N ALA A 90 -12.35 9.52 -3.07
CA ALA A 90 -13.80 9.69 -3.10
C ALA A 90 -14.34 10.66 -2.02
N TRP A 91 -13.69 11.82 -1.88
CA TRP A 91 -14.04 12.87 -0.90
C TRP A 91 -13.81 12.49 0.57
N ARG A 92 -13.14 11.37 0.83
CA ARG A 92 -12.80 10.90 2.17
C ARG A 92 -11.29 10.76 2.33
N PRO A 93 -10.74 11.16 3.48
CA PRO A 93 -9.35 10.84 3.80
C PRO A 93 -9.23 9.37 4.18
N LEU A 94 -8.28 8.66 3.56
CA LEU A 94 -7.88 7.31 3.92
C LEU A 94 -6.52 7.37 4.62
N ARG A 95 -6.37 6.65 5.73
CA ARG A 95 -5.11 6.56 6.49
C ARG A 95 -4.51 5.17 6.36
N PHE A 96 -3.21 5.11 6.16
CA PHE A 96 -2.40 3.90 6.28
C PHE A 96 -1.21 4.21 7.19
N ALA A 97 -1.04 3.49 8.29
CA ALA A 97 0.04 3.71 9.25
C ALA A 97 0.63 2.38 9.73
N MET A 98 1.51 2.45 10.73
CA MET A 98 2.12 1.26 11.33
C MET A 98 1.12 0.23 11.85
N GLN A 99 -0.05 0.69 12.32
CA GLN A 99 -1.11 -0.21 12.77
C GLN A 99 -1.63 -1.07 11.61
N GLU A 100 -1.95 -0.45 10.47
CA GLU A 100 -2.38 -1.16 9.26
C GLU A 100 -1.26 -2.02 8.68
N PHE A 101 -0.02 -1.53 8.68
CA PHE A 101 1.15 -2.29 8.24
C PHE A 101 1.32 -3.57 9.06
N HIS A 102 1.26 -3.49 10.39
CA HIS A 102 1.35 -4.65 11.27
C HIS A 102 0.16 -5.60 11.10
N ALA A 103 -1.06 -5.07 10.94
CA ALA A 103 -2.25 -5.88 10.72
C ALA A 103 -2.17 -6.70 9.41
N VAL A 104 -1.56 -6.13 8.36
CA VAL A 104 -1.35 -6.83 7.09
C VAL A 104 -0.17 -7.79 7.20
N THR A 105 1.02 -7.30 7.55
CA THR A 105 2.26 -8.08 7.40
C THR A 105 2.62 -8.96 8.60
N GLY A 106 2.04 -8.69 9.77
CA GLY A 106 2.47 -9.30 11.05
C GLY A 106 3.88 -8.88 11.49
N LEU A 107 4.58 -8.04 10.73
CA LEU A 107 5.94 -7.61 11.03
C LEU A 107 5.91 -6.49 12.07
N LYS A 108 6.70 -6.68 13.13
CA LYS A 108 6.95 -5.63 14.11
C LYS A 108 7.96 -4.64 13.54
N TYR A 109 7.66 -3.36 13.68
CA TYR A 109 8.62 -2.31 13.43
C TYR A 109 9.46 -2.05 14.67
N LYS A 110 10.75 -1.83 14.48
CA LYS A 110 11.63 -1.24 15.48
C LYS A 110 11.88 0.19 15.02
N ASP A 111 11.51 1.16 15.86
CA ASP A 111 11.92 2.55 15.63
C ASP A 111 13.45 2.58 15.68
N ASP A 112 14.10 2.68 14.52
CA ASP A 112 15.53 2.97 14.48
C ASP A 112 15.73 4.44 14.86
N GLU A 113 16.09 4.62 16.14
CA GLU A 113 16.60 5.81 16.85
C GLU A 113 15.70 7.07 16.95
N PRO A 114 15.85 7.84 18.05
CA PRO A 114 14.97 8.96 18.36
C PRO A 114 15.11 10.09 17.35
N ASP A 115 13.96 10.63 16.97
CA ASP A 115 13.82 11.84 16.18
C ASP A 115 14.42 13.02 16.98
N PHE A 116 15.68 13.35 16.72
CA PHE A 116 16.24 14.63 17.12
C PHE A 116 15.59 15.70 16.26
N GLY A 117 14.41 16.15 16.69
CA GLY A 117 13.67 17.22 16.04
C GLY A 117 14.58 18.42 15.80
N ILE A 118 14.81 18.71 14.52
CA ILE A 118 15.36 19.97 14.01
C ILE A 118 14.31 20.57 13.08
#